data_AF-A0A3Q3L927-F1
#
_entry.id   AF-A0A3Q3L927-F1
#
_cell.length_a   1.000
_cell.length_b   1.000
_cell.length_c   1.000
_cell.angle_alpha   90.00
_cell.angle_beta   90.00
_cell.angle_gamma   90.00
#
_symmetry.space_group_name_H-M   'P 1'
#
loop_
_entity.id
_entity.type
_entity.pdbx_description
1 polymer ?
#
loop_
_entity_poly.entity_id
_entity_poly.type
_entity_poly.pdbx_seq_one_letter_code
_entity_poly.pdbx_strand_id
1 'polypeptide(L)'
;MTLFGVLFLIVTSTVLAGSVTIKTVVFPCESSNTYVEMLPQKPLNLRAFTLCMRVATELTGRREIILFAYRTRDFDELNVWRELDGRLSFYLSGEGVFFKVPELGPLETHLCFTWDSGSGAATLFMDGRRSSTKIYKKGHAVRSGGKVILGQDPDSYLGGFDGKQSFVGEICDVNMWDSVLSDSTIRDMSSMNSVPRGNVFDWESTELKVNGNVEVVNREL
;
A
#
# COMPACT_ATOMS: atom_id res chain seq x y z
N MET A 1 24.83 -53.31 43.67
CA MET A 1 25.05 -52.05 42.95
C MET A 1 24.04 -51.98 41.81
N THR A 2 22.87 -51.40 42.06
CA THR A 2 21.81 -51.19 41.08
C THR A 2 22.00 -49.80 40.46
N LEU A 3 22.24 -49.77 39.14
CA LEU A 3 22.46 -48.53 38.38
C LEU A 3 21.10 -48.05 37.86
N PHE A 4 20.60 -46.93 38.39
CA PHE A 4 19.41 -46.25 37.84
C PHE A 4 19.84 -45.41 36.63
N GLY A 5 19.48 -45.84 35.42
CA GLY A 5 19.63 -45.03 34.21
C GLY A 5 18.48 -44.02 34.10
N VAL A 6 18.78 -42.73 34.23
CA VAL A 6 17.81 -41.66 33.97
C VAL A 6 17.76 -41.42 32.47
N LEU A 7 16.64 -41.75 31.84
CA LEU A 7 16.38 -41.49 30.43
C LEU A 7 15.98 -40.02 30.25
N PHE A 8 16.87 -39.20 29.69
CA PHE A 8 16.53 -37.83 29.26
C PHE A 8 15.80 -37.88 27.92
N LEU A 9 14.49 -37.62 27.94
CA LEU A 9 13.70 -37.36 26.73
C LEU A 9 13.97 -35.94 26.25
N ILE A 10 14.82 -35.80 25.23
CA ILE A 10 14.97 -34.53 24.51
C ILE A 10 13.78 -34.41 23.56
N VAL A 11 12.79 -33.60 23.94
CA VAL A 11 11.69 -33.22 23.04
C VAL A 11 12.22 -32.10 22.14
N THR A 12 12.68 -32.45 20.94
CA THR A 12 12.94 -31.45 19.90
C THR A 12 11.60 -30.98 19.36
N SER A 13 11.11 -29.82 19.79
CA SER A 13 9.96 -29.17 19.16
C SER A 13 10.38 -28.72 17.76
N THR A 14 9.99 -29.48 16.73
CA THR A 14 10.05 -28.99 15.36
C THR A 14 8.97 -27.92 15.22
N VAL A 15 9.36 -26.66 15.30
CA VAL A 15 8.52 -25.55 14.83
C VAL A 15 8.39 -25.76 13.33
N LEU A 16 7.21 -26.19 12.87
CA LEU A 16 6.88 -26.03 11.46
C LEU A 16 6.81 -24.53 11.23
N ALA A 17 7.76 -23.98 10.46
CA ALA A 17 7.59 -22.68 9.84
C ALA A 17 6.37 -22.80 8.94
N GLY A 18 5.21 -22.34 9.42
CA GLY A 18 4.04 -22.21 8.57
C GLY A 18 4.38 -21.21 7.48
N SER A 19 4.27 -21.64 6.21
CA SER A 19 4.41 -20.74 5.08
C SER A 19 3.36 -19.63 5.22
N VAL A 20 3.81 -18.38 5.31
CA VAL A 20 2.91 -17.24 5.40
C VAL A 20 2.41 -16.98 3.98
N THR A 21 1.10 -17.05 3.78
CA THR A 21 0.50 -16.76 2.48
C THR A 21 -0.01 -15.33 2.44
N ILE A 22 0.37 -14.59 1.41
CA ILE A 22 -0.14 -13.26 1.14
C ILE A 22 -1.12 -13.27 -0.03
N LYS A 23 -2.29 -12.67 0.19
CA LYS A 23 -3.25 -12.41 -0.86
C LYS A 23 -2.73 -11.31 -1.78
N THR A 24 -2.72 -11.55 -3.07
CA THR A 24 -2.27 -10.61 -4.10
C THR A 24 -3.41 -10.36 -5.08
N VAL A 25 -3.72 -9.10 -5.34
CA VAL A 25 -4.67 -8.71 -6.39
C VAL A 25 -3.90 -8.44 -7.69
N VAL A 26 -4.35 -9.05 -8.77
CA VAL A 26 -3.69 -8.99 -10.08
C VAL A 26 -4.62 -8.30 -11.07
N PHE A 27 -4.10 -7.26 -11.70
CA PHE A 27 -4.75 -6.50 -12.77
C PHE A 27 -4.11 -6.92 -14.10
N PRO A 28 -4.74 -7.83 -14.86
CA PRO A 28 -4.08 -8.54 -15.96
C PRO A 28 -3.88 -7.69 -17.22
N CYS A 29 -4.68 -6.65 -17.43
CA CYS A 29 -4.61 -5.81 -18.61
C CYS A 29 -5.18 -4.41 -18.38
N GLU A 30 -4.83 -3.49 -19.28
CA GLU A 30 -5.40 -2.14 -19.32
C GLU A 30 -6.92 -2.20 -19.45
N SER A 31 -7.65 -1.49 -18.59
CA SER A 31 -9.10 -1.40 -18.65
C SER A 31 -9.61 -0.15 -17.96
N SER A 32 -10.88 0.21 -18.18
CA SER A 32 -11.55 1.33 -17.51
C SER A 32 -12.73 0.86 -16.63
N ASN A 33 -12.75 -0.42 -16.24
CA ASN A 33 -13.85 -1.04 -15.49
C ASN A 33 -13.40 -2.13 -14.51
N THR A 34 -12.09 -2.34 -14.35
CA THR A 34 -11.52 -3.33 -13.43
C THR A 34 -10.88 -2.61 -12.26
N TYR A 35 -11.38 -2.85 -11.04
CA TYR A 35 -10.92 -2.21 -9.82
C TYR A 35 -11.26 -3.03 -8.57
N VAL A 36 -10.60 -2.72 -7.45
CA VAL A 36 -10.93 -3.26 -6.12
C VAL A 36 -11.31 -2.10 -5.20
N GLU A 37 -12.48 -2.16 -4.57
CA GLU A 37 -12.84 -1.26 -3.48
C GLU A 37 -12.39 -1.86 -2.14
N MET A 38 -11.63 -1.10 -1.36
CA MET A 38 -11.18 -1.48 -0.01
C MET A 38 -12.06 -0.82 1.05
N LEU A 39 -12.64 -1.59 1.96
CA LEU A 39 -13.45 -1.04 3.05
C LEU A 39 -12.58 -0.74 4.28
N PRO A 40 -12.49 0.52 4.73
CA PRO A 40 -11.63 0.86 5.85
C PRO A 40 -12.25 0.42 7.18
N GLN A 41 -11.41 0.07 8.15
CA GLN A 41 -11.84 -0.27 9.50
C GLN A 41 -12.42 0.94 10.26
N LYS A 42 -11.99 2.14 9.87
CA LYS A 42 -12.47 3.42 10.40
C LYS A 42 -12.47 4.50 9.32
N PRO A 43 -13.30 5.55 9.43
CA PRO A 43 -13.31 6.62 8.44
C PRO A 43 -11.95 7.31 8.29
N LEU A 44 -11.56 7.65 7.06
CA LEU A 44 -10.32 8.38 6.73
C LEU A 44 -10.42 9.87 7.11
N ASN A 45 -10.67 10.18 8.38
CA ASN A 45 -10.59 11.52 8.95
C ASN A 45 -9.19 11.74 9.55
N LEU A 46 -8.19 11.98 8.69
CA LEU A 46 -6.78 11.84 9.06
C LEU A 46 -6.07 13.18 9.20
N ARG A 47 -5.27 13.29 10.27
CA ARG A 47 -4.29 14.38 10.48
C ARG A 47 -2.85 13.93 10.27
N ALA A 48 -2.62 12.63 10.17
CA ALA A 48 -1.36 12.04 9.78
C ALA A 48 -1.69 10.68 9.16
N PHE A 49 -0.78 10.15 8.33
CA PHE A 49 -0.88 8.78 7.89
C PHE A 49 0.47 8.16 7.56
N THR A 50 0.46 6.84 7.57
CA THR A 50 1.41 5.99 6.85
C THR A 50 0.58 5.07 5.95
N LEU A 51 0.89 5.04 4.65
CA LEU A 51 0.28 4.14 3.68
C LEU A 51 1.40 3.30 3.09
N CYS A 52 1.33 1.98 3.24
CA CYS A 52 2.29 1.03 2.67
C CYS A 52 1.58 0.07 1.71
N MET A 53 2.27 -0.34 0.66
CA MET A 53 1.81 -1.32 -0.33
C MET A 53 3.01 -1.99 -0.99
N ARG A 54 2.83 -3.21 -1.47
CA ARG A 54 3.78 -3.90 -2.36
C ARG A 54 3.21 -3.88 -3.78
N VAL A 55 4.02 -3.43 -4.73
CA VAL A 55 3.61 -3.28 -6.13
C VAL A 55 4.62 -3.90 -7.08
N ALA A 56 4.14 -4.53 -8.14
CA ALA A 56 4.95 -4.97 -9.27
C ALA A 56 4.21 -4.63 -10.58
N THR A 57 4.90 -4.04 -11.55
CA THR A 57 4.27 -3.66 -12.84
C THR A 57 5.29 -3.65 -13.98
N GLU A 58 4.87 -4.16 -15.14
CA GLU A 58 5.66 -4.07 -16.39
C GLU A 58 5.28 -2.85 -17.24
N LEU A 59 4.36 -2.00 -16.77
CA LEU A 59 4.05 -0.75 -17.45
C LEU A 59 5.26 0.18 -17.41
N THR A 60 5.75 0.54 -18.58
CA THR A 60 6.94 1.39 -18.76
C THR A 60 6.62 2.59 -19.64
N GLY A 61 7.55 3.54 -19.70
CA GLY A 61 7.49 4.68 -20.62
C GLY A 61 6.75 5.90 -20.06
N ARG A 62 6.19 6.73 -20.95
CA ARG A 62 5.51 7.98 -20.60
C ARG A 62 4.02 7.74 -20.37
N ARG A 63 3.70 7.19 -19.21
CA ARG A 63 2.34 6.86 -18.78
C ARG A 63 2.13 7.19 -17.30
N GLU A 64 0.97 7.75 -16.98
CA GLU A 64 0.51 7.89 -15.60
C GLU A 64 -0.15 6.59 -15.14
N ILE A 65 0.16 6.17 -13.93
CA ILE A 65 -0.36 4.93 -13.35
C ILE A 65 -0.83 5.23 -11.94
N ILE A 66 -2.14 5.07 -11.72
CA ILE A 66 -2.71 5.15 -10.37
C ILE A 66 -2.26 3.94 -9.55
N LEU A 67 -1.77 4.16 -8.34
CA LEU A 67 -1.34 3.10 -7.42
C LEU A 67 -2.34 2.92 -6.28
N PHE A 68 -2.93 4.03 -5.81
CA PHE A 68 -3.95 4.06 -4.77
C PHE A 68 -4.81 5.29 -4.96
N ALA A 69 -6.14 5.16 -4.92
CA ALA A 69 -7.06 6.27 -5.00
C ALA A 69 -8.00 6.31 -3.79
N TYR A 70 -8.14 7.47 -3.16
CA TYR A 70 -9.17 7.77 -2.19
C TYR A 70 -9.94 9.00 -2.63
N ARG A 71 -11.19 8.81 -3.02
CA ARG A 71 -12.02 9.88 -3.55
C ARG A 71 -13.22 10.16 -2.66
N THR A 72 -13.36 11.43 -2.27
CA THR A 72 -14.61 11.95 -1.69
C THR A 72 -15.57 12.35 -2.81
N ARG A 73 -16.73 12.91 -2.49
CA ARG A 73 -17.72 13.29 -3.51
C ARG A 73 -17.14 14.17 -4.62
N ASP A 74 -16.26 15.09 -4.24
CA ASP A 74 -15.82 16.20 -5.10
C ASP A 74 -14.30 16.27 -5.29
N PHE A 75 -13.52 15.44 -4.58
CA PHE A 75 -12.06 15.56 -4.57
C PHE A 75 -11.34 14.22 -4.62
N ASP A 76 -10.20 14.21 -5.31
CA ASP A 76 -9.11 13.25 -5.13
C ASP A 76 -8.45 13.57 -3.79
N GLU A 77 -9.04 12.98 -2.76
CA GLU A 77 -8.77 13.33 -1.38
C GLU A 77 -7.39 12.81 -0.95
N LEU A 78 -7.02 11.62 -1.40
CA LEU A 78 -5.67 11.05 -1.30
C LEU A 78 -5.41 10.09 -2.47
N ASN A 79 -4.62 10.51 -3.46
CA ASN A 79 -4.19 9.63 -4.56
C ASN A 79 -2.67 9.44 -4.54
N VAL A 80 -2.20 8.28 -4.99
CA VAL A 80 -0.79 7.95 -5.19
C VAL A 80 -0.58 7.54 -6.63
N TRP A 81 0.43 8.11 -7.28
CA TRP A 81 0.70 7.88 -8.70
C TRP A 81 2.15 7.56 -8.98
N ARG A 82 2.36 6.88 -10.10
CA ARG A 82 3.56 6.99 -10.92
C ARG A 82 3.26 7.94 -12.08
N GLU A 83 4.00 9.03 -12.15
CA GLU A 83 3.79 10.15 -13.08
C GLU A 83 4.34 9.86 -14.49
N LEU A 84 3.97 10.66 -15.49
CA LEU A 84 4.51 10.55 -16.87
C LEU A 84 6.04 10.54 -16.94
N ASP A 85 6.70 11.27 -16.03
CA ASP A 85 8.16 11.41 -15.97
C ASP A 85 8.86 10.38 -15.08
N GLY A 86 8.11 9.40 -14.58
CA GLY A 86 8.61 8.31 -13.74
C GLY A 86 8.76 8.65 -12.26
N ARG A 87 8.49 9.89 -11.83
CA ARG A 87 8.41 10.21 -10.39
C ARG A 87 7.22 9.51 -9.74
N LEU A 88 7.35 9.19 -8.46
CA LEU A 88 6.20 8.83 -7.64
C LEU A 88 5.64 10.09 -6.98
N SER A 89 4.34 10.13 -6.76
CA SER A 89 3.69 11.27 -6.11
C SER A 89 2.55 10.83 -5.23
N PHE A 90 2.14 11.72 -4.33
CA PHE A 90 0.80 11.65 -3.77
C PHE A 90 0.16 13.03 -3.67
N TYR A 91 -1.17 13.02 -3.72
CA TYR A 91 -2.04 14.18 -3.79
C TYR A 91 -2.92 14.24 -2.54
N LEU A 92 -3.25 15.46 -2.11
CA LEU A 92 -4.14 15.73 -0.99
C LEU A 92 -5.05 16.91 -1.38
N SER A 93 -6.13 16.60 -2.09
CA SER A 93 -7.10 17.58 -2.63
C SER A 93 -6.44 18.75 -3.36
N GLY A 94 -6.11 18.56 -4.65
CA GLY A 94 -5.42 19.56 -5.48
C GLY A 94 -3.95 19.20 -5.71
N GLU A 95 -3.04 20.18 -5.75
CA GLU A 95 -1.61 19.96 -6.08
C GLU A 95 -0.93 18.88 -5.25
N GLY A 96 -0.11 18.04 -5.88
CA GLY A 96 0.60 16.91 -5.28
C GLY A 96 2.07 17.19 -4.89
N VAL A 97 2.67 16.22 -4.20
CA VAL A 97 4.10 16.19 -3.87
C VAL A 97 4.79 15.05 -4.60
N PHE A 98 5.95 15.33 -5.19
CA PHE A 98 6.63 14.43 -6.12
C PHE A 98 7.96 13.93 -5.55
N PHE A 99 8.33 12.69 -5.79
CA PHE A 99 9.56 12.05 -5.33
C PHE A 99 10.30 11.42 -6.51
N LYS A 100 11.58 11.76 -6.65
CA LYS A 100 12.46 11.12 -7.61
C LYS A 100 13.11 9.91 -6.95
N VAL A 101 12.79 8.73 -7.46
CA VAL A 101 13.27 7.43 -6.98
C VAL A 101 13.57 6.52 -8.17
N PRO A 102 14.20 5.35 -7.96
CA PRO A 102 14.27 4.31 -8.99
C PRO A 102 12.89 4.01 -9.59
N GLU A 103 12.88 3.67 -10.88
CA GLU A 103 11.64 3.36 -11.59
C GLU A 103 11.05 2.03 -11.10
N LEU A 104 9.72 1.95 -11.02
CA LEU A 104 9.03 0.69 -10.76
C LEU A 104 9.24 -0.28 -11.92
N GLY A 105 9.14 -1.58 -11.62
CA GLY A 105 9.33 -2.63 -12.61
C GLY A 105 8.63 -3.93 -12.22
N PRO A 106 8.96 -5.03 -12.91
CA PRO A 106 8.33 -6.34 -12.69
C PRO A 106 8.66 -6.95 -11.32
N LEU A 107 9.70 -6.45 -10.64
CA LEU A 107 10.06 -6.90 -9.31
C LEU A 107 9.20 -6.19 -8.27
N GLU A 108 8.70 -6.96 -7.31
CA GLU A 108 7.95 -6.42 -6.19
C GLU A 108 8.77 -5.35 -5.46
N THR A 109 8.15 -4.18 -5.27
CA THR A 109 8.72 -3.04 -4.57
C THR A 109 7.81 -2.68 -3.40
N HIS A 110 8.38 -2.58 -2.20
CA HIS A 110 7.65 -2.14 -1.01
C HIS A 110 7.69 -0.61 -0.92
N LEU A 111 6.54 0.03 -1.17
CA LEU A 111 6.37 1.47 -1.11
C LEU A 111 5.66 1.87 0.18
N CYS A 112 6.18 2.88 0.87
CA CYS A 112 5.45 3.57 1.92
C CYS A 112 5.48 5.08 1.75
N PHE A 113 4.36 5.73 2.07
CA PHE A 113 4.20 7.17 2.06
C PHE A 113 3.78 7.62 3.46
N THR A 114 4.48 8.59 4.03
CA THR A 114 4.14 9.20 5.31
C THR A 114 3.83 10.68 5.14
N TRP A 115 2.87 11.16 5.92
CA TRP A 115 2.53 12.58 5.99
C TRP A 115 2.00 12.95 7.38
N ASP A 116 2.41 14.11 7.89
CA ASP A 116 1.91 14.70 9.14
C ASP A 116 1.38 16.12 8.90
N SER A 117 0.14 16.40 9.28
CA SER A 117 -0.50 17.71 9.11
C SER A 117 0.18 18.81 9.90
N GLY A 118 0.63 18.51 11.12
CA GLY A 118 1.17 19.51 12.04
C GLY A 118 2.45 20.15 11.52
N SER A 119 3.36 19.34 11.00
CA SER A 119 4.64 19.76 10.41
C SER A 119 4.57 19.97 8.90
N GLY A 120 3.66 19.27 8.22
CA GLY A 120 3.65 19.10 6.76
C GLY A 120 4.71 18.12 6.26
N ALA A 121 5.43 17.41 7.14
CA ALA A 121 6.49 16.50 6.72
C ALA A 121 5.90 15.35 5.88
N ALA A 122 6.37 15.22 4.64
CA ALA A 122 5.99 14.19 3.69
C ALA A 122 7.23 13.40 3.25
N THR A 123 7.18 12.07 3.34
CA THR A 123 8.33 11.21 2.99
C THR A 123 7.86 9.95 2.27
N LEU A 124 8.58 9.55 1.23
CA LEU A 124 8.47 8.25 0.58
C LEU A 124 9.57 7.30 1.10
N PHE A 125 9.23 6.03 1.27
CA PHE A 125 10.16 4.92 1.46
C PHE A 125 9.99 3.92 0.32
N MET A 126 11.11 3.42 -0.21
CA MET A 126 11.16 2.37 -1.22
C MET A 126 12.08 1.27 -0.70
N ASP A 127 11.55 0.06 -0.54
CA ASP A 127 12.23 -1.10 0.06
C ASP A 127 12.89 -0.75 1.41
N GLY A 128 12.13 -0.03 2.26
CA GLY A 128 12.57 0.41 3.58
C GLY A 128 13.57 1.56 3.56
N ARG A 129 13.99 2.04 2.39
CA ARG A 129 14.93 3.16 2.24
C ARG A 129 14.18 4.48 2.14
N ARG A 130 14.49 5.38 3.06
CA ARG A 130 13.86 6.69 3.18
C ARG A 130 14.34 7.70 2.13
N SER A 131 13.42 8.46 1.54
CA SER A 131 13.71 9.63 0.69
C SER A 131 13.97 10.89 1.52
N SER A 132 14.39 11.99 0.87
CA SER A 132 14.41 13.31 1.52
C SER A 132 13.00 13.75 1.92
N THR A 133 12.84 14.26 3.14
CA THR A 133 11.57 14.86 3.59
C THR A 133 11.25 16.12 2.79
N LYS A 134 9.96 16.28 2.45
CA LYS A 134 9.39 17.48 1.86
C LYS A 134 8.37 18.10 2.81
N ILE A 135 8.08 19.38 2.65
CA ILE A 135 6.99 20.05 3.38
C ILE A 135 5.81 20.22 2.44
N TYR A 136 4.68 19.64 2.80
CA TYR A 136 3.51 19.51 1.96
C TYR A 136 2.22 19.62 2.77
N LYS A 137 1.31 20.50 2.33
CA LYS A 137 -0.06 20.64 2.87
C LYS A 137 -0.15 20.76 4.41
N LYS A 138 0.72 21.55 5.03
CA LYS A 138 0.67 21.82 6.48
C LYS A 138 -0.73 22.32 6.90
N GLY A 139 -1.28 21.75 7.98
CA GLY A 139 -2.59 22.09 8.52
C GLY A 139 -3.79 21.46 7.79
N HIS A 140 -3.57 20.77 6.67
CA HIS A 140 -4.61 20.05 5.94
C HIS A 140 -5.20 18.90 6.76
N ALA A 141 -6.36 18.38 6.35
CA ALA A 141 -6.97 17.19 6.93
C ALA A 141 -7.58 16.36 5.80
N VAL A 142 -7.26 15.07 5.77
CA VAL A 142 -7.95 14.12 4.89
C VAL A 142 -9.35 13.95 5.43
N ARG A 143 -10.37 14.20 4.60
CA ARG A 143 -11.78 14.14 4.97
C ARG A 143 -12.33 12.73 4.81
N SER A 144 -13.21 12.34 5.72
CA SER A 144 -13.95 11.08 5.62
C SER A 144 -15.08 11.13 4.59
N GLY A 145 -15.75 9.99 4.38
CA GLY A 145 -16.93 9.89 3.52
C GLY A 145 -16.64 9.59 2.05
N GLY A 146 -15.37 9.36 1.70
CA GLY A 146 -14.97 8.84 0.39
C GLY A 146 -14.91 7.32 0.29
N LYS A 147 -14.43 6.85 -0.86
CA LYS A 147 -14.17 5.43 -1.18
C LYS A 147 -12.73 5.22 -1.61
N VAL A 148 -12.16 4.08 -1.21
CA VAL A 148 -10.80 3.68 -1.59
C VAL A 148 -10.85 2.66 -2.71
N ILE A 149 -10.08 2.92 -3.76
CA ILE A 149 -10.03 2.14 -4.99
C ILE A 149 -8.58 1.81 -5.33
N LEU A 150 -8.34 0.56 -5.71
CA LEU A 150 -7.13 0.10 -6.39
C LEU A 150 -7.45 -0.20 -7.85
N GLY A 151 -6.51 0.10 -8.75
CA GLY A 151 -6.61 -0.23 -10.17
C GLY A 151 -7.05 0.91 -11.08
N GLN A 152 -7.81 1.87 -10.55
CA GLN A 152 -8.40 2.98 -11.32
C GLN A 152 -8.35 4.29 -10.55
N ASP A 153 -8.31 5.40 -11.30
CA ASP A 153 -8.52 6.74 -10.77
C ASP A 153 -9.96 7.19 -11.04
N PRO A 154 -10.80 7.33 -10.01
CA PRO A 154 -12.16 7.81 -10.18
C PRO A 154 -12.17 9.34 -10.43
N ASP A 155 -12.56 9.81 -11.61
CA ASP A 155 -12.82 11.25 -11.86
C ASP A 155 -14.18 11.73 -11.32
N SER A 156 -15.05 10.80 -10.91
CA SER A 156 -16.31 11.03 -10.21
C SER A 156 -16.43 10.02 -9.07
N TYR A 157 -17.33 10.24 -8.10
CA TYR A 157 -17.36 9.47 -6.84
C TYR A 157 -17.14 7.94 -6.97
N LEU A 158 -17.64 7.32 -8.05
CA LEU A 158 -17.25 5.97 -8.50
C LEU A 158 -17.39 5.82 -10.03
N GLY A 159 -16.63 6.58 -10.79
CA GLY A 159 -16.64 6.44 -12.25
C GLY A 159 -15.82 7.52 -12.94
N GLY A 160 -15.94 7.60 -14.26
CA GLY A 160 -15.06 8.47 -15.05
C GLY A 160 -13.65 7.90 -15.18
N PHE A 161 -13.50 6.57 -15.05
CA PHE A 161 -12.22 5.90 -15.17
C PHE A 161 -11.63 6.05 -16.58
N ASP A 162 -10.34 6.40 -16.67
CA ASP A 162 -9.55 6.33 -17.90
C ASP A 162 -8.63 5.11 -17.89
N GLY A 163 -8.83 4.22 -18.87
CA GLY A 163 -7.95 3.07 -19.07
C GLY A 163 -6.48 3.45 -19.29
N LYS A 164 -6.17 4.67 -19.76
CA LYS A 164 -4.79 5.14 -19.91
C LYS A 164 -4.08 5.48 -18.60
N GLN A 165 -4.82 5.54 -17.50
CA GLN A 165 -4.32 5.77 -16.16
C GLN A 165 -4.37 4.50 -15.27
N SER A 166 -5.04 3.46 -15.74
CA SER A 166 -5.24 2.23 -14.97
C SER A 166 -3.93 1.54 -14.60
N PHE A 167 -3.94 0.86 -13.45
CA PHE A 167 -2.87 -0.04 -13.05
C PHE A 167 -2.95 -1.37 -13.80
N VAL A 168 -1.79 -1.95 -14.12
CA VAL A 168 -1.65 -3.31 -14.65
C VAL A 168 -0.45 -3.93 -13.94
N GLY A 169 -0.63 -5.12 -13.36
CA GLY A 169 0.38 -5.78 -12.54
C GLY A 169 -0.20 -6.34 -11.25
N GLU A 170 0.62 -6.38 -10.20
CA GLU A 170 0.29 -7.00 -8.92
C GLU A 170 0.34 -5.95 -7.79
N ILE A 171 -0.66 -5.99 -6.90
CA ILE A 171 -0.68 -5.24 -5.64
C ILE A 171 -0.96 -6.21 -4.49
N CYS A 172 -0.20 -6.09 -3.41
CA CYS A 172 -0.46 -6.80 -2.16
C CYS A 172 -0.03 -5.95 -0.95
N ASP A 173 -0.27 -6.47 0.25
CA ASP A 173 0.20 -5.88 1.51
C ASP A 173 -0.20 -4.40 1.73
N VAL A 174 -1.39 -4.01 1.25
CA VAL A 174 -1.86 -2.62 1.39
C VAL A 174 -2.33 -2.38 2.82
N ASN A 175 -1.54 -1.63 3.58
CA ASN A 175 -1.79 -1.31 4.98
C ASN A 175 -1.75 0.20 5.19
N MET A 176 -2.57 0.69 6.13
CA MET A 176 -2.63 2.11 6.45
C MET A 176 -2.85 2.36 7.93
N TRP A 177 -2.16 3.39 8.43
CA TRP A 177 -2.26 3.92 9.79
C TRP A 177 -2.68 5.38 9.75
N ASP A 178 -3.36 5.84 10.80
CA ASP A 178 -3.67 7.26 11.05
C ASP A 178 -2.55 8.02 11.76
N SER A 179 -1.33 7.49 11.69
CA SER A 179 -0.12 8.05 12.31
C SER A 179 1.10 7.84 11.43
N VAL A 180 2.17 8.60 11.70
CA VAL A 180 3.47 8.39 11.08
C VAL A 180 4.21 7.28 11.83
N LEU A 181 4.52 6.18 11.15
CA LEU A 181 5.36 5.12 11.68
C LEU A 181 6.83 5.54 11.73
N SER A 182 7.61 4.89 12.60
CA SER A 182 9.04 5.13 12.68
C SER A 182 9.79 4.55 11.47
N ASP A 183 10.91 5.17 11.09
CA ASP A 183 11.79 4.69 10.00
C ASP A 183 12.22 3.24 10.21
N SER A 184 12.50 2.83 11.45
CA SER A 184 12.86 1.44 11.78
C SER A 184 11.71 0.48 11.54
N THR A 185 10.49 0.86 11.94
CA THR A 185 9.29 0.04 11.71
C THR A 185 9.06 -0.18 10.22
N ILE A 186 9.15 0.88 9.41
CA ILE A 186 8.95 0.78 7.94
C ILE A 186 10.05 -0.07 7.30
N ARG A 187 11.29 0.03 7.77
CA ARG A 187 12.39 -0.81 7.31
C ARG A 187 12.16 -2.28 7.66
N ASP A 188 11.73 -2.59 8.88
CA ASP A 188 11.49 -3.97 9.31
C ASP A 188 10.34 -4.61 8.51
N MET A 189 9.29 -3.83 8.20
CA MET A 189 8.19 -4.22 7.31
C MET A 189 8.67 -4.56 5.89
N SER A 190 9.60 -3.77 5.34
CA SER A 190 10.13 -4.04 3.99
C SER A 190 10.80 -5.41 3.87
N SER A 191 11.41 -5.88 4.96
CA SER A 191 12.05 -7.19 5.08
C SER A 191 11.12 -8.31 5.57
N MET A 192 9.82 -8.06 5.73
CA MET A 192 8.82 -9.01 6.26
C MET A 192 9.15 -9.58 7.65
N ASN A 193 10.04 -8.93 8.41
CA ASN A 193 10.48 -9.41 9.73
C ASN A 193 9.44 -9.14 10.84
N SER A 194 8.59 -8.12 10.64
CA SER A 194 7.47 -7.79 11.51
C SER A 194 6.56 -6.80 10.79
N VAL A 195 5.27 -7.08 10.72
CA VAL A 195 4.27 -6.17 10.15
C VAL A 195 3.34 -5.78 11.29
N PRO A 196 3.46 -4.59 11.90
CA PRO A 196 2.35 -4.08 12.70
C PRO A 196 1.10 -4.07 11.81
N ARG A 197 -0.07 -4.35 12.36
CA ARG A 197 -1.31 -4.28 11.58
C ARG A 197 -1.74 -2.84 11.43
N GLY A 198 -2.18 -2.46 10.23
CA GLY A 198 -2.74 -1.13 9.99
C GLY A 198 -4.06 -0.94 10.73
N ASN A 199 -4.29 0.26 11.25
CA ASN A 199 -5.50 0.58 12.02
C ASN A 199 -6.57 1.32 11.19
N VAL A 200 -6.26 1.64 9.93
CA VAL A 200 -7.21 2.13 8.90
C VAL A 200 -7.46 1.01 7.90
N PHE A 201 -6.40 0.42 7.35
CA PHE A 201 -6.42 -0.75 6.49
C PHE A 201 -5.42 -1.78 7.02
N ASP A 202 -5.87 -3.02 7.15
CA ASP A 202 -5.05 -4.18 7.50
C ASP A 202 -5.29 -5.21 6.39
N TRP A 203 -4.29 -5.45 5.54
CA TRP A 203 -4.47 -6.21 4.31
C TRP A 203 -5.04 -7.62 4.56
N GLU A 204 -4.71 -8.24 5.70
CA GLU A 204 -5.19 -9.57 6.06
C GLU A 204 -6.69 -9.60 6.38
N SER A 205 -7.22 -8.53 6.96
CA SER A 205 -8.58 -8.49 7.50
C SER A 205 -9.54 -7.54 6.76
N THR A 206 -9.01 -6.61 5.96
CA THR A 206 -9.80 -5.66 5.18
C THR A 206 -10.63 -6.39 4.12
N GLU A 207 -11.92 -6.05 4.04
CA GLU A 207 -12.82 -6.54 3.00
C GLU A 207 -12.45 -5.90 1.65
N LEU A 208 -12.28 -6.75 0.63
CA LEU A 208 -11.99 -6.37 -0.74
C LEU A 208 -13.22 -6.66 -1.62
N LYS A 209 -13.77 -5.63 -2.25
CA LYS A 209 -14.84 -5.77 -3.25
C LYS A 209 -14.25 -5.73 -4.64
N VAL A 210 -14.12 -6.90 -5.25
CA VAL A 210 -13.59 -7.08 -6.60
C VAL A 210 -14.65 -6.69 -7.64
N ASN A 211 -14.27 -5.86 -8.61
CA ASN A 211 -15.10 -5.45 -9.74
C ASN A 211 -14.34 -5.61 -11.05
N GLY A 212 -14.95 -6.24 -12.04
CA GLY A 212 -14.30 -6.51 -13.33
C GLY A 212 -13.32 -7.68 -13.27
N ASN A 213 -12.29 -7.62 -14.11
CA ASN A 213 -11.35 -8.73 -14.33
C ASN A 213 -10.13 -8.66 -13.39
N VAL A 214 -10.37 -8.67 -12.07
CA VAL A 214 -9.28 -8.78 -11.07
C VAL A 214 -9.14 -10.24 -10.67
N GLU A 215 -7.92 -10.76 -10.74
CA GLU A 215 -7.60 -12.08 -10.20
C GLU A 215 -7.07 -11.94 -8.77
N VAL A 216 -7.47 -12.85 -7.89
CA VAL A 216 -6.99 -12.89 -6.50
C VAL A 216 -6.20 -14.18 -6.31
N VAL A 217 -4.89 -14.06 -6.09
CA VAL A 217 -3.98 -15.20 -5.93
C VAL A 217 -3.36 -15.18 -4.54
N ASN A 218 -3.14 -16.34 -3.93
CA ASN A 218 -2.38 -16.46 -2.69
C ASN A 218 -0.95 -16.87 -3.05
N ARG A 219 0.04 -16.12 -2.56
CA ARG A 219 1.47 -16.43 -2.74
C ARG A 219 2.09 -16.77 -1.40
N GLU A 220 2.95 -17.77 -1.38
CA GLU A 220 3.78 -18.07 -0.22
C GLU A 220 4.95 -17.07 -0.13
N LEU A 221 5.24 -16.59 1.07
CA LEU A 221 6.35 -15.71 1.41
C LEU A 221 7.58 -16.49 1.88
#